data_AF-A0A7I8EU76-F1
#
_entry.id   AF-A0A7I8EU76-F1
#
_cell.length_a   1.000
_cell.length_b   1.000
_cell.length_c   1.000
_cell.angle_alpha   90.00
_cell.angle_beta   90.00
_cell.angle_gamma   90.00
#
_symmetry.space_group_name_H-M   'P 1'
#
loop_
_entity.id
_entity.type
_entity.pdbx_description
1 polymer ?
#
loop_
_entity_poly.entity_id
_entity_poly.type
_entity_poly.pdbx_seq_one_letter_code
_entity_poly.pdbx_strand_id
1 'polypeptide(L)' 'MFVLLGILVTLFFLAVCIYNLQLAFSGQLVDGPLISTQIAGWVSFALFVLSLLHLFLLLKNNNTHITSNT' A
#
# COMPACT_ATOMS: atom_id res chain seq x y z
N MET A 1 15.51 -4.40 -10.53
CA MET A 1 15.64 -3.52 -9.33
C MET A 1 14.34 -2.77 -9.01
N PHE A 2 13.71 -2.08 -9.97
CA PHE A 2 12.49 -1.28 -9.72
C PHE A 2 11.26 -2.08 -9.25
N VAL A 3 11.04 -3.30 -9.77
CA VAL A 3 9.91 -4.14 -9.34
C VAL A 3 10.03 -4.59 -7.89
N LEU A 4 11.25 -4.96 -7.46
CA LEU A 4 11.51 -5.34 -6.07
C LEU A 4 11.21 -4.18 -5.11
N LEU A 5 11.65 -2.97 -5.47
CA LEU A 5 11.35 -1.77 -4.69
C LEU A 5 9.83 -1.51 -4.63
N GLY A 6 9.12 -1.67 -5.75
CA GLY A 6 7.66 -1.53 -5.79
C GLY A 6 6.91 -2.53 -4.90
N ILE A 7 7.37 -3.79 -4.85
CA ILE A 7 6.84 -4.81 -3.95
C ILE A 7 7.07 -4.42 -2.49
N LEU A 8 8.30 -4.00 -2.14
CA LEU A 8 8.64 -3.58 -0.78
C LEU A 8 7.80 -2.40 -0.30
N VAL A 9 7.65 -1.38 -1.14
CA VAL A 9 6.82 -0.20 -0.83
C VAL A 9 5.35 -0.59 -0.64
N THR A 10 4.84 -1.49 -1.48
CA THR A 10 3.46 -1.99 -1.37
C THR A 10 3.24 -2.76 -0.07
N LEU A 11 4.17 -3.66 0.28
CA LEU A 11 4.10 -4.42 1.54
C LEU A 11 4.23 -3.52 2.77
N PHE A 12 5.06 -2.47 2.69
CA PHE A 12 5.20 -1.49 3.76
C PHE A 12 3.88 -0.77 4.05
N PHE A 13 3.22 -0.22 3.03
CA PHE A 13 1.93 0.45 3.21
C PHE A 13 0.83 -0.49 3.68
N LEU A 14 0.85 -1.75 3.23
CA LEU A 14 -0.06 -2.78 3.72
C LEU A 14 0.14 -3.04 5.22
N ALA A 15 1.40 -3.21 5.66
CA ALA A 15 1.71 -3.45 7.07
C ALA A 15 1.28 -2.26 7.96
N VAL A 16 1.57 -1.04 7.53
CA VAL A 16 1.17 0.18 8.25
C VAL A 16 -0.36 0.34 8.28
N CYS A 17 -1.05 0.01 7.20
CA CYS A 17 -2.51 0.01 7.13
C CYS A 17 -3.11 -0.98 8.15
N ILE A 18 -2.64 -2.23 8.14
CA ILE A 18 -3.13 -3.26 9.05
C ILE A 18 -2.87 -2.85 10.50
N TYR A 19 -1.66 -2.38 10.82
CA TYR A 19 -1.30 -1.95 12.17
C TYR A 19 -2.21 -0.85 12.70
N ASN A 20 -2.39 0.24 11.95
CA ASN A 20 -3.19 1.38 12.40
C ASN A 20 -4.69 1.02 12.50
N LEU A 21 -5.24 0.29 11.52
CA LEU A 21 -6.65 -0.11 11.60
C LEU A 21 -6.89 -1.10 12.74
N GLN A 22 -5.99 -2.06 12.95
CA GLN A 22 -6.08 -2.99 14.07
C GLN A 22 -6.00 -2.23 15.40
N LEU A 23 -5.08 -1.28 15.53
CA LEU A 23 -4.95 -0.46 16.73
C LEU A 23 -6.24 0.37 16.97
N ALA A 24 -6.79 0.97 15.92
CA ALA A 24 -8.04 1.73 16.00
C ALA A 24 -9.26 0.86 16.38
N PHE A 25 -9.37 -0.36 15.86
CA PHE A 25 -10.51 -1.24 16.13
C PHE A 25 -10.34 -2.11 17.38
N SER A 26 -9.13 -2.20 17.94
CA SER A 26 -8.87 -2.94 19.17
C SER A 26 -9.47 -2.29 20.42
N GLY A 27 -9.97 -1.05 20.32
CA GLY A 27 -10.48 -0.30 21.47
C GLY A 27 -9.40 0.17 22.44
N GLN A 28 -8.11 0.02 22.10
CA GLN A 28 -6.98 0.47 22.93
C GLN A 28 -6.80 2.00 22.93
N LEU A 29 -7.42 2.71 21.99
CA LEU A 29 -7.35 4.16 21.83
C LEU A 29 -8.72 4.79 22.09
N VAL A 30 -8.72 5.94 22.77
CA VAL A 30 -9.92 6.73 23.11
C VAL A 30 -9.70 8.18 22.66
N ASP A 31 -10.76 8.87 22.24
CA ASP A 31 -10.78 10.28 21.85
C ASP A 31 -9.85 10.66 20.68
N GLY A 32 -9.02 11.70 20.84
CA GLY A 32 -8.17 12.26 19.78
C GLY A 32 -7.25 11.24 19.08
N PRO A 33 -6.50 10.40 19.84
CA PRO A 33 -5.67 9.33 19.28
C PRO A 33 -6.42 8.32 18.42
N LEU A 34 -7.71 8.06 18.68
CA LEU A 34 -8.51 7.14 17.89
C LEU A 34 -8.73 7.68 16.47
N ILE A 35 -9.16 8.94 16.36
CA ILE A 35 -9.45 9.58 15.07
C ILE A 35 -8.17 9.70 14.24
N SER A 36 -7.07 10.15 14.85
CA SER A 36 -5.78 10.27 14.13
C SER A 36 -5.28 8.92 13.61
N THR A 37 -5.44 7.85 14.40
CA THR A 37 -5.03 6.50 14.03
C THR A 37 -5.92 5.93 12.92
N GLN A 38 -7.24 6.18 12.96
CA GLN A 38 -8.14 5.82 11.87
C GLN A 38 -7.76 6.51 10.55
N ILE A 39 -7.50 7.83 10.59
CA ILE A 39 -7.05 8.59 9.42
C ILE A 39 -5.74 8.02 8.88
N ALA A 40 -4.75 7.77 9.76
CA ALA A 40 -3.47 7.18 9.35
C ALA A 40 -3.65 5.79 8.69
N GLY A 41 -4.55 4.96 9.22
CA GLY A 41 -4.92 3.67 8.63
C GLY A 41 -5.51 3.80 7.23
N TRP A 42 -6.51 4.67 7.05
CA TRP A 42 -7.16 4.88 5.75
C TRP A 42 -6.25 5.56 4.72
N VAL A 43 -5.40 6.49 5.13
CA VAL A 43 -4.39 7.09 4.25
C VAL A 43 -3.39 6.04 3.78
N SER A 44 -2.94 5.17 4.69
CA SER A 44 -2.03 4.07 4.35
C SER A 44 -2.68 3.07 3.39
N PHE A 45 -3.98 2.81 3.55
CA PHE A 45 -4.76 1.99 2.61
C PHE A 45 -4.80 2.62 1.21
N ALA A 46 -5.06 3.93 1.10
CA ALA A 46 -5.06 4.63 -0.18
C ALA A 46 -3.69 4.57 -0.87
N LEU A 47 -2.60 4.74 -0.11
CA LEU A 47 -1.23 4.61 -0.62
C LEU A 47 -0.90 3.19 -1.07
N PHE A 48 -1.38 2.17 -0.36
CA PHE A 48 -1.27 0.77 -0.77
C PHE A 48 -1.99 0.49 -2.11
N VAL A 49 -3.20 1.01 -2.29
CA VAL A 49 -3.92 0.86 -3.57
C VAL A 49 -3.17 1.57 -4.71
N LEU A 50 -2.63 2.76 -4.45
CA LEU A 50 -1.84 3.50 -5.42
C LEU A 50 -0.55 2.76 -5.80
N SER A 51 0.15 2.17 -4.82
CA SER A 51 1.36 1.39 -5.07
C SER A 51 1.07 0.09 -5.83
N LEU A 52 -0.05 -0.58 -5.55
CA LEU A 52 -0.53 -1.72 -6.32
C LEU A 52 -0.80 -1.36 -7.78
N LEU A 53 -1.50 -0.24 -8.02
CA LEU A 53 -1.77 0.23 -9.36
C LEU A 53 -0.47 0.55 -10.12
N HIS A 54 0.50 1.17 -9.44
CA HIS A 54 1.81 1.46 -10.01
C HIS A 54 2.59 0.18 -10.35
N LEU A 55 2.60 -0.81 -9.46
CA LEU A 55 3.22 -2.11 -9.68
C LEU A 55 2.57 -2.85 -10.87
N PHE A 56 1.24 -2.83 -10.94
CA PHE A 56 0.49 -3.42 -12.05
C PHE A 56 0.87 -2.81 -13.40
N LEU A 57 0.96 -1.47 -13.48
CA LEU A 57 1.39 -0.78 -14.69
C LEU A 57 2.84 -1.10 -15.08
N LEU A 58 3.74 -1.21 -14.10
CA LEU A 58 5.13 -1.63 -14.32
C LEU A 58 5.22 -3.04 -14.92
N LEU A 59 4.48 -3.99 -14.36
CA LEU A 59 4.44 -5.37 -14.86
C LEU A 59 3.83 -5.45 -16.25
N LYS A 60 2.74 -4.70 -16.51
CA LYS A 60 2.13 -4.61 -17.84
C LYS A 60 3.11 -4.06 -18.88
N ASN A 61 3.82 -2.96 -18.57
CA ASN A 61 4.76 -2.33 -19.48
C ASN A 61 5.93 -3.26 -19.86
N ASN A 62 6.45 -4.01 -18.87
CA ASN A 62 7.53 -4.96 -19.11
C ASN A 62 7.10 -6.10 -20.06
N ASN A 63 5.84 -6.54 -19.99
CA ASN A 63 5.35 -7.61 -20.86
C ASN A 63 5.14 -7.15 -22.32
N THR A 64 4.70 -5.91 -22.54
CA THR A 64 4.52 -5.36 -23.91
C THR A 64 5.83 -5.21 -24.69
N HIS A 65 6.94 -4.95 -24.01
CA HIS A 65 8.25 -4.83 -24.65
C HIS A 65 8.81 -6.18 -25.13
N ILE A 66 8.35 -7.30 -24.56
CA ILE A 66 8.77 -8.64 -24.98
C ILE A 66 8.09 -9.01 -26.30
N THR A 67 6.81 -8.67 -26.45
CA THR A 67 6.01 -9.00 -27.64
C THR A 67 6.31 -8.18 -28.90
N SER A 68 6.97 -7.02 -28.79
CA SER A 68 7.33 -6.21 -29.98
C SER A 68 8.64 -6.66 -30.66
N ASN A 69 9.43 -7.50 -29.98
CA ASN A 69 10.76 -7.92 -30.45
C ASN A 69 10.76 -9.34 -31.05
N THR A 70 9.57 -9.94 -31.21
CA THR A 70 9.30 -11.20 -31.89
C THR A 70 8.42 -10.95 -33.10
#